data_AF-A0A285E949-F1
#
_entry.id   AF-A0A285E949-F1
#
_cell.length_a   1.000
_cell.length_b   1.000
_cell.length_c   1.000
_cell.angle_alpha   90.00
_cell.angle_beta   90.00
_cell.angle_gamma   90.00
#
_symmetry.space_group_name_H-M   'P 1'
#
loop_
_entity.id
_entity.type
_entity.pdbx_description
1 polymer ?
#
loop_
_entity_poly.entity_id
_entity_poly.type
_entity_poly.pdbx_seq_one_letter_code
_entity_poly.pdbx_strand_id
1 'polypeptide(L)'
;MKRRIGIGGALALGLSAVLATPAQAADTETIYVPDDFVQALSSTKGTGSWELEGSSLHLKTVTGTDKVAEYVATDQSLAAIGEPALDYTSATGAAPGFQLIIDFDANGSPDGILIGEPGAYGNDWWLNNAAAGFVKEKAPSHTSGFGSTNHGTLDQWRDAFTDANVTAFGFSLGTGPTGEGVLNAIDFAGSRYTFAAHTVLEGKDDCKKGGWATSTKPEFPNQGQCVSYFAKMEKMK
;
A
#
# COMPACT_ATOMS: atom_id res chain seq x y z
N MET A 1 -57.44 -7.36 51.87
CA MET A 1 -56.96 -8.42 50.95
C MET A 1 -56.44 -7.73 49.68
N LYS A 2 -55.22 -8.08 49.25
CA LYS A 2 -54.56 -7.81 47.95
C LYS A 2 -54.01 -6.39 47.65
N ARG A 3 -52.66 -6.38 47.66
CA ARG A 3 -51.64 -5.42 47.20
C ARG A 3 -51.90 -4.77 45.83
N ARG A 4 -51.30 -3.59 45.62
CA ARG A 4 -50.46 -3.23 44.45
C ARG A 4 -49.49 -2.08 44.78
N ILE A 5 -48.30 -2.17 44.20
CA ILE A 5 -47.09 -1.34 44.37
C ILE A 5 -46.94 -0.45 43.11
N GLY A 6 -46.35 0.76 43.26
CA GLY A 6 -45.72 1.56 42.20
C GLY A 6 -45.10 2.82 42.85
N ILE A 7 -43.77 2.97 42.99
CA ILE A 7 -42.69 3.27 42.02
C ILE A 7 -42.85 4.63 41.32
N GLY A 8 -41.87 5.52 41.54
CA GLY A 8 -41.56 6.72 40.73
C GLY A 8 -41.14 7.90 41.61
N GLY A 9 -39.93 8.47 41.54
CA GLY A 9 -38.81 8.22 40.66
C GLY A 9 -37.58 9.01 41.13
N ALA A 10 -36.41 8.62 40.67
CA ALA A 10 -35.20 9.43 40.73
C ALA A 10 -34.65 9.50 39.29
N LEU A 11 -34.70 10.69 38.69
CA LEU A 11 -33.98 10.99 37.47
C LEU A 11 -32.49 11.06 37.81
N ALA A 12 -31.70 10.11 37.29
CA ALA A 12 -30.25 10.24 37.22
C ALA A 12 -29.89 10.88 35.87
N LEU A 13 -29.36 12.11 35.91
CA LEU A 13 -28.71 12.75 34.78
C LEU A 13 -27.39 12.04 34.50
N GLY A 14 -27.34 11.24 33.44
CA GLY A 14 -26.11 10.62 32.95
C GLY A 14 -25.29 11.63 32.14
N LEU A 15 -24.12 12.00 32.65
CA LEU A 15 -23.08 12.67 31.88
C LEU A 15 -22.36 11.63 31.01
N SER A 16 -22.56 11.67 29.70
CA SER A 16 -21.76 10.91 28.74
C SER A 16 -20.46 11.68 28.46
N ALA A 17 -19.36 11.28 29.10
CA ALA A 17 -18.03 11.74 28.74
C ALA A 17 -17.60 11.05 27.45
N VAL A 18 -17.59 11.77 26.33
CA VAL A 18 -17.00 11.32 25.07
C VAL A 18 -15.48 11.41 25.23
N LEU A 19 -14.84 10.25 25.41
CA LEU A 19 -13.38 10.14 25.32
C LEU A 19 -13.00 10.29 23.85
N ALA A 20 -12.60 11.49 23.43
CA ALA A 20 -11.95 11.69 22.14
C ALA A 20 -10.57 11.02 22.21
N THR A 21 -10.42 9.87 21.56
CA THR A 21 -9.11 9.29 21.30
C THR A 21 -8.35 10.23 20.34
N PRO A 22 -7.10 10.60 20.63
CA PRO A 22 -6.32 11.40 19.69
C PRO A 22 -6.15 10.60 18.40
N ALA A 23 -6.45 11.22 17.25
CA ALA A 23 -6.08 10.67 15.95
C ALA A 23 -4.55 10.57 15.92
N GLN A 24 -4.04 9.35 15.91
CA GLN A 24 -2.63 9.09 15.65
C GLN A 24 -2.35 9.57 14.23
N ALA A 25 -1.42 10.51 14.07
CA ALA A 25 -0.95 10.88 12.74
C ALA A 25 -0.30 9.64 12.13
N ALA A 26 -0.65 9.32 10.89
CA ALA A 26 0.01 8.24 10.15
C ALA A 26 1.51 8.53 10.08
N ASP A 27 2.33 7.53 10.40
CA ASP A 27 3.77 7.63 10.19
C ASP A 27 4.02 7.83 8.70
N THR A 28 4.91 8.77 8.35
CA THR A 28 5.27 9.01 6.94
C THR A 28 6.54 8.25 6.62
N GLU A 29 6.45 7.37 5.64
CA GLU A 29 7.55 6.56 5.13
C GLU A 29 7.84 6.93 3.67
N THR A 30 9.04 6.58 3.21
CA THR A 30 9.49 6.88 1.84
C THR A 30 9.83 5.58 1.13
N ILE A 31 9.23 5.38 -0.03
CA ILE A 31 9.60 4.35 -1.01
C ILE A 31 10.64 4.97 -1.95
N TYR A 32 11.87 4.49 -1.90
CA TYR A 32 12.92 4.88 -2.82
C TYR A 32 12.78 4.11 -4.13
N VAL A 33 12.33 4.78 -5.18
CA VAL A 33 12.06 4.17 -6.47
C VAL A 33 13.28 4.25 -7.40
N PRO A 34 13.55 3.21 -8.21
CA PRO A 34 12.82 1.93 -8.30
C PRO A 34 13.30 0.86 -7.29
N ASP A 35 14.22 1.19 -6.39
CA ASP A 35 14.99 0.21 -5.61
C ASP A 35 14.15 -0.55 -4.57
N ASP A 36 13.17 0.11 -3.95
CA ASP A 36 12.27 -0.49 -2.97
C ASP A 36 11.12 -1.28 -3.62
N PHE A 37 10.98 -1.19 -4.95
CA PHE A 37 10.02 -2.03 -5.65
C PHE A 37 10.52 -3.46 -5.79
N VAL A 38 9.61 -4.41 -5.56
CA VAL A 38 9.86 -5.84 -5.75
C VAL A 38 9.87 -6.14 -7.25
N GLN A 39 11.05 -6.02 -7.86
CA GLN A 39 11.25 -6.17 -9.31
C GLN A 39 10.69 -7.47 -9.91
N ALA A 40 10.64 -8.55 -9.13
CA ALA A 40 10.06 -9.83 -9.57
C ALA A 40 8.53 -9.78 -9.72
N LEU A 41 7.86 -8.82 -9.07
CA LEU A 41 6.41 -8.62 -9.09
C LEU A 41 6.01 -7.46 -10.01
N SER A 42 6.93 -6.50 -10.23
CA SER A 42 6.74 -5.35 -11.12
C SER A 42 6.33 -5.73 -12.53
N SER A 43 5.45 -4.93 -13.14
CA SER A 43 4.95 -5.19 -14.49
C SER A 43 4.61 -3.91 -15.24
N THR A 44 5.55 -3.48 -16.07
CA THR A 44 5.38 -2.36 -17.00
C THR A 44 5.38 -2.88 -18.44
N LYS A 45 4.31 -2.61 -19.19
CA LYS A 45 4.09 -3.16 -20.54
C LYS A 45 3.62 -2.10 -21.53
N GLY A 46 3.96 -2.33 -22.80
CA GLY A 46 3.54 -1.48 -23.91
C GLY A 46 4.09 -0.07 -23.74
N THR A 47 3.20 0.92 -23.81
CA THR A 47 3.50 2.33 -23.53
C THR A 47 3.12 2.75 -22.12
N GLY A 48 2.84 1.80 -21.22
CA GLY A 48 2.65 2.07 -19.81
C GLY A 48 3.95 2.59 -19.18
N SER A 49 3.86 3.61 -18.32
CA SER A 49 5.01 4.16 -17.61
C SER A 49 4.63 4.77 -16.27
N TRP A 50 5.64 4.90 -15.40
CA TRP A 50 5.60 5.81 -14.27
C TRP A 50 6.85 6.69 -14.27
N GLU A 51 6.72 7.91 -13.76
CA GLU A 51 7.83 8.86 -13.57
C GLU A 51 7.73 9.48 -12.17
N LEU A 52 8.88 9.63 -11.49
CA LEU A 52 8.93 10.32 -10.21
C LEU A 52 8.83 11.83 -10.43
N GLU A 53 7.84 12.46 -9.80
CA GLU A 53 7.62 13.90 -9.83
C GLU A 53 7.59 14.44 -8.39
N GLY A 54 8.72 14.97 -7.93
CA GLY A 54 8.86 15.39 -6.54
C GLY A 54 8.75 14.21 -5.59
N SER A 55 7.67 14.16 -4.79
CA SER A 55 7.38 13.07 -3.85
C SER A 55 6.27 12.12 -4.33
N SER A 56 5.85 12.24 -5.59
CA SER A 56 4.72 11.53 -6.18
C SER A 56 5.14 10.74 -7.42
N LEU A 57 4.31 9.81 -7.89
CA LEU A 57 4.50 9.15 -9.18
C LEU A 57 3.44 9.61 -10.18
N HIS A 58 3.88 10.10 -11.34
CA HIS A 58 3.02 10.26 -12.49
C HIS A 58 2.86 8.91 -13.20
N LEU A 59 1.63 8.41 -13.31
CA LEU A 59 1.29 7.12 -13.91
C LEU A 59 0.60 7.33 -15.26
N LYS A 60 0.94 6.51 -16.24
CA LYS A 60 0.35 6.60 -17.58
C LYS A 60 0.13 5.24 -18.23
N THR A 61 -1.03 5.06 -18.84
CA THR A 61 -1.34 3.99 -19.80
C THR A 61 -2.12 4.59 -20.96
N VAL A 62 -1.72 4.27 -22.20
CA VAL A 62 -2.24 4.88 -23.44
C VAL A 62 -3.12 3.92 -24.22
N THR A 63 -2.78 2.63 -24.21
CA THR A 63 -3.52 1.58 -24.91
C THR A 63 -4.08 0.55 -23.94
N GLY A 64 -5.14 -0.18 -24.32
CA GLY A 64 -5.73 -1.22 -23.46
C GLY A 64 -4.82 -2.41 -23.17
N THR A 65 -3.67 -2.51 -23.84
CA THR A 65 -2.64 -3.51 -23.57
C THR A 65 -1.51 -3.00 -22.67
N ASP A 66 -1.49 -1.71 -22.39
CA ASP A 66 -0.49 -1.11 -21.50
C ASP A 66 -0.72 -1.56 -20.06
N LYS A 67 0.36 -1.61 -19.29
CA LYS A 67 0.30 -1.89 -17.86
C LYS A 67 1.38 -1.11 -17.13
N VAL A 68 1.05 -0.69 -15.92
CA VAL A 68 1.99 -0.24 -14.90
C VAL A 68 1.57 -0.89 -13.59
N ALA A 69 2.47 -1.62 -12.95
CA ALA A 69 2.22 -2.19 -11.64
C ALA A 69 3.52 -2.31 -10.87
N GLU A 70 3.53 -1.81 -9.64
CA GLU A 70 4.68 -1.81 -8.75
C GLU A 70 4.24 -2.20 -7.35
N TYR A 71 5.12 -2.86 -6.60
CA TYR A 71 4.83 -3.42 -5.28
C TYR A 71 5.99 -3.21 -4.34
N VAL A 72 5.70 -3.03 -3.06
CA VAL A 72 6.65 -2.96 -1.96
C VAL A 72 6.47 -4.18 -1.07
N ALA A 73 7.57 -4.81 -0.68
CA ALA A 73 7.54 -5.99 0.18
C ALA A 73 7.04 -5.63 1.58
N THR A 74 6.31 -6.55 2.20
CA THR A 74 5.83 -6.42 3.58
C THR A 74 5.61 -7.80 4.19
N ASP A 75 5.40 -7.84 5.49
CA ASP A 75 5.10 -9.05 6.25
C ASP A 75 3.90 -8.86 7.20
N GLN A 76 3.06 -7.85 6.91
CA GLN A 76 1.90 -7.51 7.73
C GLN A 76 0.78 -8.55 7.61
N SER A 77 0.21 -8.94 8.76
CA SER A 77 -0.99 -9.78 8.79
C SER A 77 -2.18 -9.05 8.16
N LEU A 78 -2.96 -9.75 7.33
CA LEU A 78 -4.18 -9.20 6.72
C LEU A 78 -5.17 -8.64 7.77
N ALA A 79 -5.17 -9.22 8.97
CA ALA A 79 -6.00 -8.76 10.09
C ALA A 79 -5.59 -7.38 10.65
N ALA A 80 -4.35 -6.93 10.39
CA ALA A 80 -3.77 -5.73 11.00
C ALA A 80 -3.64 -4.53 10.05
N ILE A 81 -3.81 -4.71 8.74
CA ILE A 81 -3.46 -3.66 7.75
C ILE A 81 -4.44 -2.47 7.67
N GLY A 82 -5.56 -2.50 8.40
CA GLY A 82 -6.63 -1.51 8.25
C GLY A 82 -7.16 -1.46 6.81
N GLU A 83 -7.80 -0.37 6.39
CA GLU A 83 -8.26 -0.21 5.01
C GLU A 83 -7.22 0.55 4.17
N PRO A 84 -6.48 -0.12 3.27
CA PRO A 84 -5.47 0.54 2.46
C PRO A 84 -6.11 1.41 1.38
N ALA A 85 -5.40 2.47 1.00
CA ALA A 85 -5.89 3.41 0.00
C ALA A 85 -4.76 3.96 -0.88
N LEU A 86 -5.12 4.40 -2.07
CA LEU A 86 -4.25 5.18 -2.95
C LEU A 86 -4.70 6.64 -2.89
N ASP A 87 -3.79 7.54 -2.49
CA ASP A 87 -4.00 8.97 -2.70
C ASP A 87 -3.63 9.29 -4.15
N TYR A 88 -4.64 9.25 -5.02
CA TYR A 88 -4.47 9.40 -6.46
C TYR A 88 -5.32 10.53 -7.01
N THR A 89 -4.68 11.41 -7.77
CA THR A 89 -5.34 12.47 -8.53
C THR A 89 -5.39 12.08 -10.01
N SER A 90 -6.57 11.72 -10.51
CA SER A 90 -6.77 11.41 -11.93
C SER A 90 -6.62 12.67 -12.79
N ALA A 91 -5.86 12.56 -13.88
CA ALA A 91 -5.87 13.52 -14.97
C ALA A 91 -6.87 13.08 -16.06
N THR A 92 -6.83 11.80 -16.46
CA THR A 92 -7.79 11.18 -17.38
C THR A 92 -7.98 9.70 -17.10
N GLY A 93 -9.08 9.12 -17.60
CA GLY A 93 -9.30 7.67 -17.62
C GLY A 93 -9.53 7.04 -16.23
N ALA A 94 -9.15 5.77 -16.10
CA ALA A 94 -9.32 5.00 -14.87
C ALA A 94 -8.26 5.33 -13.82
N ALA A 95 -8.62 5.20 -12.55
CA ALA A 95 -7.68 5.20 -11.44
C ALA A 95 -7.01 3.82 -11.31
N PRO A 96 -5.77 3.74 -10.77
CA PRO A 96 -5.15 2.47 -10.42
C PRO A 96 -5.96 1.74 -9.33
N GLY A 97 -5.94 0.41 -9.37
CA GLY A 97 -6.40 -0.43 -8.27
C GLY A 97 -5.29 -0.61 -7.23
N PHE A 98 -5.66 -0.58 -5.95
CA PHE A 98 -4.78 -1.04 -4.87
C PHE A 98 -4.68 -2.56 -4.95
N GLN A 99 -3.48 -3.11 -4.82
CA GLN A 99 -3.27 -4.56 -4.86
C GLN A 99 -2.54 -5.05 -3.61
N LEU A 100 -3.06 -6.13 -3.04
CA LEU A 100 -2.46 -6.88 -1.94
C LEU A 100 -2.08 -8.26 -2.45
N ILE A 101 -0.79 -8.59 -2.42
CA ILE A 101 -0.30 -9.94 -2.71
C ILE A 101 -0.28 -10.69 -1.38
N ILE A 102 -1.01 -11.80 -1.31
CA ILE A 102 -1.36 -12.47 -0.05
C ILE A 102 -0.97 -13.94 -0.10
N ASP A 103 -0.30 -14.37 0.96
CA ASP A 103 -0.17 -15.76 1.40
C ASP A 103 -1.37 -16.04 2.33
N PHE A 104 -2.35 -16.78 1.83
CA PHE A 104 -3.64 -16.97 2.47
C PHE A 104 -3.64 -18.11 3.50
N ASP A 105 -2.68 -19.03 3.41
CA ASP A 105 -2.54 -20.19 4.30
C ASP A 105 -1.27 -20.16 5.18
N ALA A 106 -0.50 -19.07 5.10
CA ALA A 106 0.74 -18.81 5.85
C ALA A 106 1.86 -19.83 5.58
N ASN A 107 1.90 -20.40 4.36
CA ASN A 107 2.93 -21.37 3.99
C ASN A 107 4.25 -20.74 3.49
N GLY A 108 4.32 -19.40 3.39
CA GLY A 108 5.45 -18.63 2.89
C GLY A 108 5.42 -18.35 1.39
N SER A 109 4.34 -18.70 0.68
CA SER A 109 4.17 -18.47 -0.75
C SER A 109 2.88 -17.70 -1.04
N PRO A 110 2.88 -16.70 -1.93
CA PRO A 110 1.65 -16.02 -2.31
C PRO A 110 0.64 -16.94 -3.01
N ASP A 111 -0.62 -16.90 -2.55
CA ASP A 111 -1.73 -17.70 -3.10
C ASP A 111 -2.66 -16.89 -3.98
N GLY A 112 -2.61 -15.56 -3.92
CA GLY A 112 -3.49 -14.70 -4.70
C GLY A 112 -3.21 -13.21 -4.53
N ILE A 113 -3.97 -12.42 -5.28
CA ILE A 113 -3.99 -10.97 -5.19
C ILE A 113 -5.42 -10.53 -4.90
N LEU A 114 -5.61 -9.72 -3.86
CA LEU A 114 -6.84 -8.95 -3.67
C LEU A 114 -6.67 -7.56 -4.30
N ILE A 115 -7.66 -7.17 -5.09
CA ILE A 115 -7.66 -5.90 -5.82
C ILE A 115 -8.82 -5.04 -5.33
N GLY A 116 -8.49 -3.85 -4.84
CA GLY A 116 -9.43 -2.82 -4.42
C GLY A 116 -9.51 -1.70 -5.44
N GLU A 117 -10.70 -1.46 -5.99
CA GLU A 117 -10.96 -0.41 -7.00
C GLU A 117 -12.17 0.42 -6.56
N PRO A 118 -12.02 1.31 -5.56
CA PRO A 118 -13.16 1.98 -4.94
C PRO A 118 -13.97 2.86 -5.90
N GLY A 119 -13.34 3.39 -6.94
CA GLY A 119 -14.03 4.13 -8.00
C GLY A 119 -14.99 3.28 -8.84
N ALA A 120 -14.79 1.96 -8.92
CA ALA A 120 -15.62 1.03 -9.68
C ALA A 120 -16.52 0.16 -8.78
N TYR A 121 -15.99 -0.30 -7.65
CA TYR A 121 -16.59 -1.35 -6.81
C TYR A 121 -16.78 -0.95 -5.34
N GLY A 122 -16.48 0.31 -4.98
CA GLY A 122 -16.59 0.77 -3.59
C GLY A 122 -15.65 -0.01 -2.66
N ASN A 123 -16.17 -0.51 -1.53
CA ASN A 123 -15.35 -1.22 -0.55
C ASN A 123 -15.16 -2.71 -0.87
N ASP A 124 -15.50 -3.15 -2.08
CA ASP A 124 -15.38 -4.54 -2.51
C ASP A 124 -14.00 -4.84 -3.10
N TRP A 125 -13.39 -5.91 -2.61
CA TRP A 125 -12.10 -6.43 -3.02
C TRP A 125 -12.29 -7.74 -3.78
N TRP A 126 -11.84 -7.77 -5.03
CA TRP A 126 -11.97 -8.94 -5.89
C TRP A 126 -10.65 -9.70 -6.01
N LEU A 127 -10.75 -11.03 -6.04
CA LEU A 127 -9.62 -11.94 -6.13
C LEU A 127 -9.22 -12.14 -7.59
N ASN A 128 -7.91 -12.11 -7.89
CA ASN A 128 -7.42 -12.34 -9.23
C ASN A 128 -7.68 -13.78 -9.74
N ASN A 129 -7.82 -13.92 -11.06
CA ASN A 129 -8.14 -15.22 -11.67
C ASN A 129 -7.04 -16.29 -11.50
N ALA A 130 -5.79 -15.89 -11.26
CA ALA A 130 -4.68 -16.82 -11.07
C ALA A 130 -4.56 -17.35 -9.63
N ALA A 131 -5.39 -16.89 -8.70
CA ALA A 131 -5.35 -17.34 -7.31
C ALA A 131 -5.56 -18.85 -7.15
N ALA A 132 -5.02 -19.39 -6.06
CA ALA A 132 -5.15 -20.78 -5.68
C ALA A 132 -6.63 -21.19 -5.51
N GLY A 133 -6.91 -22.47 -5.77
CA GLY A 133 -8.28 -23.01 -5.76
C GLY A 133 -8.96 -22.89 -4.40
N PHE A 134 -8.21 -23.14 -3.32
CA PHE A 134 -8.75 -23.06 -1.96
C PHE A 134 -9.14 -21.62 -1.57
N VAL A 135 -8.44 -20.61 -2.11
CA VAL A 135 -8.77 -19.20 -1.85
C VAL A 135 -10.09 -18.85 -2.53
N LYS A 136 -10.26 -19.29 -3.78
CA LYS A 136 -11.51 -19.11 -4.52
C LYS A 136 -12.68 -19.76 -3.80
N GLU A 137 -12.55 -21.02 -3.36
CA GLU A 137 -13.63 -21.75 -2.67
C GLU A 137 -14.12 -21.07 -1.38
N LYS A 138 -13.21 -20.38 -0.67
CA LYS A 138 -13.52 -19.65 0.56
C LYS A 138 -13.83 -18.17 0.35
N ALA A 139 -13.92 -17.70 -0.90
CA ALA A 139 -14.23 -16.30 -1.17
C ALA A 139 -15.56 -15.90 -0.53
N PRO A 140 -15.68 -14.68 0.06
CA PRO A 140 -16.90 -14.26 0.73
C PRO A 140 -18.16 -14.26 -0.15
N SER A 141 -17.99 -14.02 -1.45
CA SER A 141 -19.04 -14.00 -2.45
C SER A 141 -18.59 -14.69 -3.74
N HIS A 142 -19.57 -15.23 -4.46
CA HIS A 142 -19.44 -15.84 -5.78
C HIS A 142 -20.29 -15.15 -6.86
N THR A 143 -20.87 -13.98 -6.56
CA THR A 143 -21.75 -13.28 -7.50
C THR A 143 -20.97 -12.58 -8.61
N SER A 144 -21.61 -12.38 -9.77
CA SER A 144 -21.04 -11.60 -10.87
C SER A 144 -21.21 -10.09 -10.68
N GLY A 145 -20.41 -9.28 -11.39
CA GLY A 145 -20.55 -7.81 -11.44
C GLY A 145 -19.31 -7.04 -11.01
N PHE A 146 -18.28 -7.76 -10.55
CA PHE A 146 -17.01 -7.23 -10.07
C PHE A 146 -15.88 -7.69 -10.99
N GLY A 147 -14.62 -7.33 -10.69
CA GLY A 147 -13.46 -7.77 -11.46
C GLY A 147 -13.30 -9.29 -11.52
N SER A 148 -13.88 -10.04 -10.58
CA SER A 148 -14.09 -11.48 -10.67
C SER A 148 -15.38 -11.91 -9.94
N THR A 149 -15.75 -13.18 -10.03
CA THR A 149 -16.84 -13.72 -9.21
C THR A 149 -16.44 -13.92 -7.76
N ASN A 150 -15.15 -13.96 -7.43
CA ASN A 150 -14.66 -14.27 -6.09
C ASN A 150 -14.27 -12.95 -5.41
N HIS A 151 -15.14 -12.43 -4.57
CA HIS A 151 -15.03 -11.05 -4.10
C HIS A 151 -15.68 -10.87 -2.72
N GLY A 152 -15.55 -9.67 -2.15
CA GLY A 152 -16.11 -9.31 -0.84
C GLY A 152 -15.38 -8.14 -0.22
N THR A 153 -15.89 -7.64 0.90
CA THR A 153 -15.20 -6.59 1.68
C THR A 153 -13.92 -7.13 2.32
N LEU A 154 -12.95 -6.26 2.61
CA LEU A 154 -11.68 -6.67 3.22
C LEU A 154 -11.88 -7.31 4.60
N ASP A 155 -12.86 -6.85 5.38
CA ASP A 155 -13.28 -7.50 6.63
C ASP A 155 -13.72 -8.96 6.42
N GLN A 156 -14.51 -9.24 5.38
CA GLN A 156 -14.93 -10.61 5.10
C GLN A 156 -13.76 -11.49 4.66
N TRP A 157 -12.79 -10.94 3.93
CA TRP A 157 -11.56 -11.65 3.58
C TRP A 157 -10.71 -11.96 4.83
N ARG A 158 -10.61 -11.03 5.79
CA ARG A 158 -9.96 -11.26 7.09
C ARG A 158 -10.64 -12.39 7.87
N ASP A 159 -11.97 -12.38 7.91
CA ASP A 159 -12.76 -13.42 8.59
C ASP A 159 -12.57 -14.81 7.95
N ALA A 160 -12.46 -14.86 6.63
CA ALA A 160 -12.28 -16.11 5.88
C ALA A 160 -10.86 -16.70 6.01
N PHE A 161 -9.85 -15.85 6.25
CA PHE A 161 -8.43 -16.24 6.30
C PHE A 161 -7.70 -15.54 7.45
N THR A 162 -7.94 -16.04 8.66
CA THR A 162 -7.41 -15.44 9.91
C THR A 162 -5.90 -15.45 10.02
N ASP A 163 -5.24 -16.38 9.33
CA ASP A 163 -3.78 -16.56 9.36
C ASP A 163 -3.09 -15.89 8.16
N ALA A 164 -3.84 -15.22 7.26
CA ALA A 164 -3.29 -14.67 6.04
C ALA A 164 -2.28 -13.55 6.29
N ASN A 165 -1.23 -13.53 5.48
CA ASN A 165 -0.17 -12.53 5.51
C ASN A 165 -0.07 -11.82 4.16
N VAL A 166 0.01 -10.49 4.21
CA VAL A 166 0.33 -9.68 3.03
C VAL A 166 1.83 -9.76 2.82
N THR A 167 2.26 -10.25 1.66
CA THR A 167 3.69 -10.36 1.32
C THR A 167 4.19 -9.16 0.52
N ALA A 168 3.28 -8.46 -0.16
CA ALA A 168 3.56 -7.19 -0.82
C ALA A 168 2.27 -6.39 -1.02
N PHE A 169 2.40 -5.06 -1.05
CA PHE A 169 1.31 -4.14 -1.36
C PHE A 169 1.73 -3.20 -2.49
N GLY A 170 0.77 -2.66 -3.23
CA GLY A 170 1.11 -1.78 -4.35
C GLY A 170 -0.09 -1.33 -5.15
N PHE A 171 0.18 -0.97 -6.40
CA PHE A 171 -0.85 -0.48 -7.32
C PHE A 171 -0.73 -1.17 -8.68
N SER A 172 -1.83 -1.18 -9.42
CA SER A 172 -1.81 -1.52 -10.84
C SER A 172 -2.78 -0.65 -11.63
N LEU A 173 -2.32 -0.20 -12.80
CA LEU A 173 -3.13 0.48 -13.81
C LEU A 173 -2.94 -0.21 -15.16
N GLY A 174 -4.03 -0.38 -15.91
CA GLY A 174 -4.00 -0.94 -17.28
C GLY A 174 -4.45 -2.39 -17.38
N THR A 175 -4.06 -3.04 -18.50
CA THR A 175 -4.61 -4.33 -18.98
C THR A 175 -6.13 -4.28 -19.16
N GLY A 176 -6.60 -3.20 -19.79
CA GLY A 176 -8.01 -2.91 -20.07
C GLY A 176 -8.26 -1.40 -20.11
N PRO A 177 -8.77 -0.80 -19.03
CA PRO A 177 -8.93 0.65 -18.95
C PRO A 177 -7.58 1.37 -19.06
N THR A 178 -7.56 2.47 -19.82
CA THR A 178 -6.43 3.40 -19.85
C THR A 178 -6.64 4.52 -18.83
N GLY A 179 -5.56 5.14 -18.40
CA GLY A 179 -5.59 6.19 -17.39
C GLY A 179 -4.27 6.93 -17.27
N GLU A 180 -4.36 8.16 -16.80
CA GLU A 180 -3.22 9.04 -16.52
C GLU A 180 -3.52 9.87 -15.28
N GLY A 181 -2.52 10.09 -14.44
CA GLY A 181 -2.67 10.89 -13.23
C GLY A 181 -1.52 10.70 -12.25
N VAL A 182 -1.63 11.31 -11.08
CA VAL A 182 -0.55 11.37 -10.09
C VAL A 182 -0.93 10.57 -8.85
N LEU A 183 -0.12 9.58 -8.50
CA LEU A 183 -0.16 8.87 -7.22
C LEU A 183 0.69 9.63 -6.21
N ASN A 184 0.04 10.33 -5.29
CA ASN A 184 0.70 11.16 -4.28
C ASN A 184 1.27 10.32 -3.13
N ALA A 185 0.55 9.26 -2.75
CA ALA A 185 0.97 8.34 -1.70
C ALA A 185 0.20 7.02 -1.75
N ILE A 186 0.72 6.03 -1.04
CA ILE A 186 0.04 4.79 -0.70
C ILE A 186 -0.18 4.79 0.81
N ASP A 187 -1.42 4.65 1.27
CA ASP A 187 -1.73 4.50 2.69
C ASP A 187 -1.92 2.99 2.97
N PHE A 188 -1.08 2.41 3.84
CA PHE A 188 -1.08 0.99 4.14
C PHE A 188 -0.65 0.74 5.59
N ALA A 189 -1.41 -0.11 6.31
CA ALA A 189 -1.10 -0.52 7.69
C ALA A 189 -0.85 0.63 8.69
N GLY A 190 -1.51 1.78 8.48
CA GLY A 190 -1.36 2.97 9.33
C GLY A 190 -0.20 3.90 8.93
N SER A 191 0.62 3.50 7.95
CA SER A 191 1.69 4.34 7.38
C SER A 191 1.25 4.97 6.07
N ARG A 192 1.77 6.17 5.81
CA ARG A 192 1.64 6.89 4.55
C ARG A 192 2.97 6.86 3.82
N TYR A 193 3.00 6.20 2.67
CA TYR A 193 4.17 6.03 1.84
C TYR A 193 4.22 7.07 0.71
N THR A 194 5.23 7.93 0.73
CA THR A 194 5.57 8.83 -0.39
C THR A 194 6.73 8.27 -1.20
N PHE A 195 7.11 8.92 -2.30
CA PHE A 195 8.12 8.40 -3.22
C PHE A 195 9.34 9.32 -3.28
N ALA A 196 10.53 8.77 -3.49
CA ALA A 196 11.73 9.56 -3.74
C ALA A 196 12.76 8.80 -4.57
N ALA A 197 13.69 9.52 -5.18
CA ALA A 197 14.94 8.93 -5.65
C ALA A 197 15.95 8.97 -4.50
N HIS A 198 16.90 8.04 -4.50
CA HIS A 198 18.00 8.13 -3.55
C HIS A 198 18.86 9.36 -3.80
N THR A 199 19.25 10.03 -2.72
CA THR A 199 20.35 11.01 -2.76
C THR A 199 21.68 10.27 -2.65
N VAL A 200 22.38 10.19 -3.78
CA VAL A 200 23.69 9.54 -3.90
C VAL A 200 24.76 10.63 -3.97
N LEU A 201 25.75 10.53 -3.10
CA LEU A 201 26.92 11.41 -3.15
C LEU A 201 27.90 10.87 -4.19
N GLU A 202 28.59 11.76 -4.89
CA GLU A 202 29.49 11.38 -5.99
C GLU A 202 30.97 11.42 -5.58
N GLY A 203 31.29 12.16 -4.51
CA GLY A 203 32.67 12.28 -4.04
C GLY A 203 32.83 12.80 -2.61
N LYS A 204 34.11 12.86 -2.20
CA LYS A 204 34.51 13.32 -0.85
C LYS A 204 34.05 14.74 -0.54
N ASP A 205 33.96 15.58 -1.56
CA ASP A 205 33.58 16.98 -1.37
C ASP A 205 32.11 17.12 -0.99
N ASP A 206 31.24 16.24 -1.48
CA ASP A 206 29.82 16.20 -1.15
C ASP A 206 29.59 15.79 0.31
N CYS A 207 30.51 15.05 0.90
CA CYS A 207 30.45 14.70 2.33
C CYS A 207 30.57 15.92 3.25
N LYS A 208 31.21 17.00 2.79
CA LYS A 208 31.58 18.14 3.64
C LYS A 208 30.35 18.96 4.02
N LYS A 209 30.47 19.75 5.10
CA LYS A 209 29.44 20.70 5.55
C LYS A 209 28.07 20.07 5.80
N GLY A 210 28.05 18.79 6.20
CA GLY A 210 26.83 18.06 6.50
C GLY A 210 26.21 17.32 5.32
N GLY A 211 26.74 17.42 4.10
CA GLY A 211 26.19 16.69 2.95
C GLY A 211 26.23 15.16 3.11
N TRP A 212 27.11 14.62 3.95
CA TRP A 212 27.08 13.21 4.34
C TRP A 212 25.72 12.75 4.90
N ALA A 213 25.00 13.63 5.60
CA ALA A 213 23.73 13.33 6.24
C ALA A 213 22.54 13.36 5.27
N THR A 214 22.74 13.90 4.06
CA THR A 214 21.69 13.89 3.03
C THR A 214 21.73 12.62 2.18
N SER A 215 22.79 11.82 2.29
CA SER A 215 22.88 10.58 1.50
C SER A 215 21.93 9.53 2.03
N THR A 216 21.14 8.96 1.13
CA THR A 216 20.24 7.84 1.41
C THR A 216 20.80 6.54 0.83
N LYS A 217 21.90 6.59 0.07
CA LYS A 217 22.55 5.41 -0.51
C LYS A 217 24.03 5.66 -0.89
N PRO A 218 25.00 5.07 -0.14
CA PRO A 218 24.81 4.48 1.18
C PRO A 218 24.57 5.56 2.23
N GLU A 219 23.88 5.22 3.31
CA GLU A 219 23.78 6.10 4.48
C GLU A 219 25.11 6.16 5.23
N PHE A 220 25.49 7.35 5.68
CA PHE A 220 26.71 7.56 6.44
C PHE A 220 26.39 8.03 7.85
N PRO A 221 26.95 7.42 8.91
CA PRO A 221 26.74 7.89 10.28
C PRO A 221 27.47 9.21 10.62
N ASN A 222 28.50 9.58 9.86
CA ASN A 222 29.21 10.86 9.99
C ASN A 222 30.07 11.18 8.75
N GLN A 223 30.55 12.43 8.70
CA GLN A 223 31.41 12.93 7.61
C GLN A 223 32.68 12.09 7.40
N GLY A 224 33.33 11.63 8.46
CA GLY A 224 34.59 10.88 8.37
C GLY A 224 34.43 9.54 7.64
N GLN A 225 33.33 8.84 7.90
CA GLN A 225 32.99 7.59 7.22
C GLN A 225 32.64 7.82 5.74
N CYS A 226 31.88 8.88 5.44
CA CYS A 226 31.59 9.28 4.06
C CYS A 226 32.87 9.55 3.25
N VAL A 227 33.77 10.38 3.78
CA VAL A 227 35.04 10.70 3.08
C VAL A 227 35.92 9.46 2.92
N SER A 228 35.95 8.58 3.92
CA SER A 228 36.71 7.33 3.88
C SER A 228 36.18 6.35 2.84
N TYR A 229 34.85 6.28 2.66
CA TYR A 229 34.21 5.48 1.61
C TYR A 229 34.70 5.92 0.22
N PHE A 230 34.59 7.21 -0.11
CA PHE A 230 35.05 7.71 -1.41
C PHE A 230 36.58 7.64 -1.58
N ALA A 231 37.36 7.82 -0.50
CA ALA A 231 38.81 7.60 -0.54
C ALA A 231 39.19 6.16 -0.90
N LYS A 232 38.41 5.18 -0.46
CA LYS A 232 38.59 3.77 -0.82
C LYS A 232 38.17 3.53 -2.27
N MET A 233 37.05 4.10 -2.70
CA MET A 233 36.55 3.96 -4.08
C MET A 233 37.54 4.50 -5.12
N GLU A 234 38.18 5.64 -4.87
CA GLU A 234 39.22 6.19 -5.74
C GLU A 234 40.44 5.28 -5.89
N LYS A 235 40.81 4.53 -4.85
CA LYS A 235 41.95 3.60 -4.88
C LYS A 235 41.66 2.28 -5.62
N MET A 236 40.39 2.00 -5.87
CA MET A 236 39.95 0.78 -6.59
C MET A 236 39.75 1.03 -8.10
N LYS A 237 39.84 2.29 -8.54
CA LYS A 237 39.88 2.68 -9.96
C LYS A 237 41.32 2.69 -10.45
#